data_AF-A0A1Q6RPJ9-F1
#
_entry.id   AF-A0A1Q6RPJ9-F1
#
_cell.length_a   1.000
_cell.length_b   1.000
_cell.length_c   1.000
_cell.angle_alpha   90.00
_cell.angle_beta   90.00
_cell.angle_gamma   90.00
#
_symmetry.space_group_name_H-M   'P 1'
#
loop_
_entity.id
_entity.type
_entity.pdbx_description
1 polymer ?
#
loop_
_entity_poly.entity_id
_entity_poly.type
_entity_poly.pdbx_seq_one_letter_code
_entity_poly.pdbx_strand_id
1 'polypeptide(L)'
;MNLEKGKSIFFKYYGNSMYIDREVGDEYDKCGIPKEYEIKWKEEIKKYLLTRIELFQGQELCFYVVIYTDLIKNNEAIDFVFDLLKKRKVDTVTSIILLEHVKELAKGNASIRKFWVKTVVNKFKSELMSSEITIDPSYMKSEWCDKKVLSKESIRKRIEKL
;
A
#
# COMPACT_ATOMS: atom_id res chain seq x y z
N MET A 1 20.49 -20.98 -16.39
CA MET A 1 19.83 -19.73 -15.99
C MET A 1 18.75 -19.40 -17.02
N ASN A 2 17.51 -19.21 -16.60
CA ASN A 2 16.40 -18.82 -17.48
C ASN A 2 15.91 -17.42 -17.09
N LEU A 3 16.54 -16.40 -17.67
CA LEU A 3 16.35 -15.00 -17.29
C LEU A 3 14.93 -14.50 -17.60
N GLU A 4 14.37 -14.87 -18.74
CA GLU A 4 13.05 -14.44 -19.19
C GLU A 4 11.95 -14.97 -18.27
N LYS A 5 11.97 -16.28 -17.98
CA LYS A 5 11.02 -16.90 -17.06
C LYS A 5 11.16 -16.34 -15.64
N GLY A 6 12.40 -16.19 -15.15
CA GLY A 6 12.66 -15.58 -13.86
C GLY A 6 12.10 -14.17 -13.78
N LYS A 7 12.36 -13.31 -14.78
CA LYS A 7 11.82 -11.95 -14.83
C LYS A 7 10.29 -11.96 -14.85
N SER A 8 9.67 -12.83 -15.65
CA SER A 8 8.21 -12.95 -15.70
C SER A 8 7.60 -13.31 -14.34
N ILE A 9 8.17 -14.28 -13.63
CA ILE A 9 7.72 -14.66 -12.28
C ILE A 9 7.93 -13.50 -11.31
N PHE A 10 9.12 -12.91 -11.30
CA PHE A 10 9.47 -11.82 -10.39
C PHE A 10 8.52 -10.63 -10.53
N PHE A 11 8.21 -10.22 -11.77
CA PHE A 11 7.28 -9.13 -12.05
C PHE A 11 5.82 -9.50 -11.76
N LYS A 12 5.41 -10.75 -11.99
CA LYS A 12 4.04 -11.22 -11.65
C LYS A 12 3.74 -11.05 -10.16
N TYR A 13 4.74 -11.24 -9.30
CA TYR A 13 4.61 -11.09 -7.85
C TYR A 13 5.19 -9.76 -7.34
N TYR A 14 5.36 -8.76 -8.21
CA TYR A 14 5.88 -7.43 -7.86
C TYR A 14 7.20 -7.44 -7.08
N GLY A 15 8.04 -8.46 -7.27
CA GLY A 15 9.32 -8.62 -6.57
C GLY A 15 9.18 -8.89 -5.06
N ASN A 16 8.01 -9.33 -4.60
CA ASN A 16 7.81 -9.76 -3.22
C ASN A 16 8.29 -11.21 -3.04
N SER A 17 9.46 -11.37 -2.42
CA SER A 17 10.08 -12.68 -2.22
C SER A 17 9.20 -13.64 -1.43
N MET A 18 8.48 -13.18 -0.39
CA MET A 18 7.61 -14.06 0.39
C MET A 18 6.48 -14.68 -0.44
N TYR A 19 5.92 -13.92 -1.39
CA TYR A 19 4.90 -14.45 -2.30
C TYR A 19 5.51 -15.38 -3.34
N ILE A 20 6.68 -15.04 -3.89
CA ILE A 20 7.39 -15.91 -4.82
C ILE A 20 7.69 -17.25 -4.15
N ASP A 21 8.30 -17.22 -2.97
CA ASP A 21 8.69 -18.42 -2.21
C ASP A 21 7.47 -19.29 -1.88
N ARG A 22 6.35 -18.68 -1.45
CA ARG A 22 5.13 -19.40 -1.08
C ARG A 22 4.41 -20.03 -2.26
N GLU A 23 4.30 -19.32 -3.38
CA GLU A 23 3.47 -19.74 -4.51
C GLU A 23 4.24 -20.55 -5.55
N VAL A 24 5.50 -20.19 -5.82
CA VAL A 24 6.30 -20.70 -6.95
C VAL A 24 7.81 -20.78 -6.67
N GLY A 25 8.22 -20.89 -5.40
CA GLY A 25 9.64 -20.83 -4.98
C GLY A 25 10.53 -21.81 -5.74
N ASP A 26 10.15 -23.10 -5.76
CA ASP A 26 10.90 -24.14 -6.49
C ASP A 26 11.05 -23.86 -7.99
N GLU A 27 10.04 -23.23 -8.61
CA GLU A 27 10.08 -22.88 -10.03
C GLU A 27 10.99 -21.68 -10.29
N TYR A 28 10.95 -20.70 -9.39
CA TYR A 28 11.80 -19.52 -9.46
C TYR A 28 13.27 -19.85 -9.20
N ASP A 29 13.57 -20.68 -8.20
CA ASP A 29 14.92 -21.13 -7.86
C ASP A 29 15.58 -21.86 -9.03
N LYS A 30 14.83 -22.71 -9.75
CA LYS A 30 15.30 -23.39 -10.97
C LYS A 30 15.70 -22.42 -12.09
N CYS A 31 15.21 -21.18 -12.08
CA CYS A 31 15.64 -20.18 -13.05
C CYS A 31 17.09 -19.72 -12.80
N GLY A 32 17.62 -19.89 -11.58
CA GLY A 32 19.00 -19.60 -11.22
C GLY A 32 19.35 -18.12 -11.40
N ILE A 33 18.47 -17.23 -10.93
CA ILE A 33 18.60 -15.78 -11.11
C ILE A 33 19.58 -15.20 -10.08
N PRO A 34 20.66 -14.52 -10.53
CA PRO A 34 21.56 -13.81 -9.61
C PRO A 34 20.89 -12.60 -8.95
N LYS A 35 21.27 -12.32 -7.70
CA LYS A 35 20.71 -11.20 -6.91
C LYS A 35 20.88 -9.84 -7.59
N GLU A 36 21.91 -9.64 -8.42
CA GLU A 36 22.11 -8.38 -9.12
C GLU A 36 20.99 -8.08 -10.13
N TYR A 37 20.36 -9.12 -10.71
CA TYR A 37 19.20 -8.96 -11.57
C TYR A 37 17.96 -8.60 -10.77
N GLU A 38 17.74 -9.27 -9.63
CA GLU A 38 16.61 -8.98 -8.75
C GLU A 38 16.63 -7.53 -8.24
N ILE A 39 17.82 -7.02 -7.90
CA ILE A 39 17.99 -5.61 -7.50
C ILE A 39 17.54 -4.67 -8.62
N LYS A 40 18.00 -4.92 -9.86
CA LYS A 40 17.61 -4.10 -11.02
C LYS A 40 16.11 -4.17 -11.29
N TRP A 41 15.54 -5.36 -11.26
CA TRP A 41 14.11 -5.58 -11.49
C TRP A 41 13.25 -4.97 -10.40
N LYS A 42 13.69 -5.02 -9.14
CA LYS A 42 13.00 -4.35 -8.04
C LYS A 42 12.95 -2.84 -8.23
N GLU A 43 14.02 -2.22 -8.73
CA GLU A 43 14.03 -0.80 -9.09
C GLU A 43 13.12 -0.48 -10.30
N GLU A 44 13.05 -1.36 -11.31
CA GLU A 44 12.08 -1.24 -12.41
C GLU A 44 10.63 -1.28 -11.88
N ILE A 45 10.32 -2.23 -10.98
CA ILE A 45 9.00 -2.37 -10.37
C ILE A 45 8.66 -1.15 -9.52
N LYS A 46 9.58 -0.65 -8.69
CA LYS A 46 9.36 0.58 -7.90
C LYS A 46 9.01 1.76 -8.79
N LYS A 47 9.75 1.97 -9.89
CA LYS A 47 9.45 3.05 -10.85
C LYS A 47 8.07 2.90 -11.47
N TYR A 48 7.75 1.69 -11.93
CA TYR A 48 6.41 1.38 -12.45
C TYR A 48 5.32 1.72 -11.42
N LEU A 49 5.47 1.25 -10.18
CA LEU A 49 4.50 1.49 -9.11
C LEU A 49 4.35 2.97 -8.80
N LEU A 50 5.42 3.75 -8.73
CA LEU A 50 5.35 5.20 -8.52
C LEU A 50 4.54 5.88 -9.63
N THR A 51 4.79 5.54 -10.90
CA THR A 51 3.99 6.05 -12.02
C THR A 51 2.51 5.68 -11.89
N ARG A 52 2.19 4.45 -11.45
CA ARG A 52 0.80 4.05 -11.20
C ARG A 52 0.19 4.82 -10.03
N ILE A 53 0.94 5.03 -8.95
CA ILE A 53 0.49 5.81 -7.79
C ILE A 53 0.10 7.24 -8.22
N GLU A 54 0.86 7.87 -9.11
CA GLU A 54 0.55 9.20 -9.63
C GLU A 54 -0.74 9.23 -10.47
N LEU A 55 -0.98 8.19 -11.27
CA LEU A 55 -2.08 8.14 -12.24
C LEU A 55 -3.42 7.69 -11.64
N PHE A 56 -3.40 6.77 -10.67
CA PHE A 56 -4.60 6.11 -10.18
C PHE A 56 -5.17 6.73 -8.90
N GLN A 57 -6.47 6.53 -8.66
CA GLN A 57 -7.20 6.99 -7.48
C GLN A 57 -7.95 5.82 -6.84
N GLY A 58 -8.60 6.06 -5.70
CA GLY A 58 -9.48 5.09 -5.05
C GLY A 58 -8.79 3.77 -4.73
N GLN A 59 -9.45 2.66 -5.04
CA GLN A 59 -8.97 1.31 -4.72
C GLN A 59 -7.62 0.98 -5.37
N GLU A 60 -7.43 1.35 -6.65
CA GLU A 60 -6.19 1.06 -7.38
C GLU A 60 -5.01 1.82 -6.78
N LEU A 61 -5.23 3.06 -6.33
CA LEU A 61 -4.22 3.81 -5.59
C LEU A 61 -3.79 3.06 -4.33
N CYS A 62 -4.75 2.60 -3.51
CA CYS A 62 -4.43 1.82 -2.31
C CYS A 62 -3.61 0.57 -2.64
N PHE A 63 -3.99 -0.16 -3.68
CA PHE A 63 -3.27 -1.35 -4.13
C PHE A 63 -1.80 -1.04 -4.46
N TYR A 64 -1.55 -0.05 -5.31
CA TYR A 64 -0.18 0.28 -5.71
C TYR A 64 0.65 0.86 -4.56
N VAL A 65 0.05 1.65 -3.67
CA VAL A 65 0.74 2.18 -2.49
C VAL A 65 1.17 1.05 -1.56
N VAL A 66 0.27 0.10 -1.24
CA VAL A 66 0.60 -1.03 -0.35
C VAL A 66 1.75 -1.86 -0.92
N ILE A 67 1.66 -2.22 -2.20
CA ILE A 67 2.74 -2.98 -2.85
C ILE A 67 4.05 -2.20 -2.84
N TYR A 68 4.02 -0.90 -3.16
CA TYR A 68 5.23 -0.08 -3.15
C TYR A 68 5.88 -0.03 -1.77
N THR A 69 5.07 0.12 -0.72
CA THR A 69 5.58 0.18 0.66
C THR A 69 6.24 -1.12 1.12
N ASP A 70 5.82 -2.28 0.60
CA ASP A 70 6.45 -3.58 0.88
C ASP A 70 7.86 -3.69 0.26
N LEU A 71 8.19 -2.84 -0.73
CA LEU A 71 9.48 -2.86 -1.42
C LEU A 71 10.54 -1.93 -0.81
N ILE A 72 10.18 -1.15 0.20
CA ILE A 72 11.04 -0.16 0.87
C ILE A 72 11.07 -0.38 2.39
N LYS A 73 11.91 0.37 3.10
CA LYS A 73 12.02 0.20 4.57
C LYS A 73 10.78 0.76 5.25
N ASN A 74 10.34 0.14 6.36
CA ASN A 74 9.12 0.56 7.08
C ASN A 74 9.07 2.06 7.42
N ASN A 75 10.18 2.67 7.83
CA ASN A 75 10.18 4.10 8.13
C ASN A 75 9.95 4.96 6.88
N GLU A 76 10.62 4.62 5.77
CA GLU A 76 10.45 5.28 4.47
C GLU A 76 9.01 5.10 3.96
N ALA A 77 8.43 3.90 4.13
CA ALA A 77 7.04 3.61 3.79
C ALA A 77 6.04 4.49 4.56
N ILE A 78 6.22 4.62 5.88
CA ILE A 78 5.37 5.47 6.73
C ILE A 78 5.44 6.94 6.26
N ASP A 79 6.66 7.46 6.05
CA ASP A 79 6.83 8.85 5.62
C ASP A 79 6.24 9.08 4.23
N PHE A 80 6.44 8.14 3.31
CA PHE A 80 5.86 8.16 1.96
C PHE A 80 4.34 8.27 1.99
N VAL A 81 3.65 7.44 2.77
CA VAL A 81 2.18 7.46 2.83
C VAL A 81 1.67 8.76 3.43
N PHE A 82 2.29 9.27 4.49
CA PHE A 82 1.87 10.56 5.07
C PHE A 82 2.13 11.72 4.12
N ASP A 83 3.24 11.73 3.40
CA ASP A 83 3.51 12.75 2.39
C ASP A 83 2.51 12.69 1.23
N LEU A 84 2.15 11.49 0.78
CA LEU A 84 1.12 11.29 -0.23
C LEU A 84 -0.23 11.88 0.23
N LEU A 85 -0.67 11.55 1.45
CA LEU A 85 -1.94 12.05 2.02
C LEU A 85 -1.95 13.57 2.22
N LYS A 86 -0.81 14.20 2.48
CA LYS A 86 -0.71 15.68 2.60
C LYS A 86 -0.72 16.38 1.25
N LYS A 87 -0.03 15.81 0.26
CA LYS A 87 0.20 16.45 -1.05
C LYS A 87 -0.96 16.20 -2.02
N ARG A 88 -1.70 15.11 -1.82
CA ARG A 88 -2.74 14.67 -2.74
C ARG A 88 -4.09 14.62 -2.06
N LYS A 89 -5.09 15.25 -2.69
CA LYS A 89 -6.48 15.04 -2.32
C LYS A 89 -6.90 13.62 -2.70
N VAL A 90 -7.28 12.84 -1.70
CA VAL A 90 -7.85 11.50 -1.84
C VAL A 90 -9.21 11.45 -1.15
N ASP A 91 -10.06 10.50 -1.52
CA ASP A 91 -11.36 10.34 -0.87
C ASP A 91 -11.23 9.79 0.57
N THR A 92 -12.31 9.85 1.33
CA THR A 92 -12.35 9.46 2.74
C THR A 92 -11.98 7.98 2.92
N VAL A 93 -12.46 7.09 2.03
CA VAL A 93 -12.22 5.64 2.17
C VAL A 93 -10.76 5.30 1.89
N THR A 94 -10.18 5.86 0.83
CA THR A 94 -8.75 5.73 0.55
C THR A 94 -7.90 6.25 1.69
N SER A 95 -8.25 7.41 2.27
CA SER A 95 -7.53 7.98 3.43
C SER A 95 -7.51 7.01 4.60
N ILE A 96 -8.67 6.42 4.95
CA ILE A 96 -8.78 5.47 6.05
C ILE A 96 -7.90 4.24 5.81
N ILE A 97 -7.97 3.63 4.62
CA ILE A 97 -7.20 2.43 4.28
C ILE A 97 -5.70 2.70 4.39
N LEU A 98 -5.23 3.83 3.86
CA LEU A 98 -3.82 4.20 3.91
C LEU A 98 -3.34 4.49 5.36
N LEU A 99 -4.19 5.11 6.19
CA LEU A 99 -3.87 5.35 7.60
C LEU A 99 -3.86 4.06 8.42
N GLU A 100 -4.77 3.12 8.16
CA GLU A 100 -4.77 1.79 8.75
C GLU A 100 -3.49 1.03 8.38
N HIS A 101 -3.08 1.08 7.10
CA HIS A 101 -1.82 0.50 6.64
C HIS A 101 -0.61 1.08 7.38
N VAL A 102 -0.56 2.40 7.56
CA VAL A 102 0.51 3.06 8.34
C VAL A 102 0.53 2.60 9.80
N LYS A 103 -0.63 2.37 10.43
CA LYS A 103 -0.70 1.82 11.79
C LYS A 103 -0.11 0.41 11.85
N GLU A 104 -0.35 -0.42 10.84
CA GLU A 104 0.24 -1.76 10.75
C GLU A 104 1.77 -1.70 10.59
N LEU A 105 2.28 -0.88 9.66
CA LEU A 105 3.72 -0.66 9.49
C LEU A 105 4.40 -0.17 10.78
N ALA A 106 3.69 0.63 11.59
CA ALA A 106 4.20 1.16 12.84
C ALA A 106 4.33 0.11 13.96
N LYS A 107 3.65 -1.05 13.88
CA LYS A 107 3.69 -2.09 14.95
C LYS A 107 5.11 -2.60 15.22
N GLY A 108 5.95 -2.70 14.20
CA GLY A 108 7.36 -3.13 14.32
C GLY A 108 8.34 -2.04 14.76
N ASN A 109 7.89 -0.79 14.92
CA ASN A 109 8.79 0.35 15.16
C ASN A 109 9.06 0.63 16.65
N ALA A 110 10.11 1.42 16.91
CA ALA A 110 10.43 1.94 18.24
C ALA A 110 9.29 2.81 18.82
N SER A 111 9.18 2.86 20.14
CA SER A 111 8.08 3.54 20.85
C SER A 111 7.92 5.02 20.45
N ILE A 112 9.01 5.74 20.24
CA ILE A 112 8.97 7.15 19.83
C ILE A 112 8.33 7.33 18.44
N ARG A 113 8.65 6.43 17.50
CA ARG A 113 8.08 6.44 16.15
C ARG A 113 6.60 6.06 16.18
N LYS A 114 6.21 5.07 16.98
CA LYS A 114 4.80 4.72 17.23
C LYS A 114 3.99 5.90 17.77
N PHE A 115 4.56 6.64 18.74
CA PHE A 115 3.92 7.83 19.30
C PHE A 115 3.75 8.94 18.25
N TRP A 116 4.78 9.19 17.45
CA TRP A 116 4.69 10.15 16.34
C TRP A 116 3.63 9.75 15.32
N VAL A 117 3.60 8.48 14.88
CA VAL A 117 2.58 7.95 13.97
C VAL A 117 1.18 8.16 14.55
N LYS A 118 0.96 7.80 15.82
CA LYS A 118 -0.33 8.01 16.50
C LYS A 118 -0.74 9.48 16.50
N THR A 119 0.21 10.38 16.74
CA THR A 119 -0.05 11.83 16.73
C THR A 119 -0.49 12.32 15.35
N VAL A 120 0.19 11.88 14.29
CA VAL A 120 -0.15 12.28 12.90
C VAL A 120 -1.48 11.66 12.47
N VAL A 121 -1.73 10.38 12.77
CA VAL A 121 -3.01 9.72 12.49
C VAL A 121 -4.17 10.44 13.19
N ASN A 122 -3.99 10.87 14.45
CA ASN A 122 -5.02 11.62 15.18
C ASN A 122 -5.35 12.98 14.54
N LYS A 123 -4.37 13.64 13.91
CA LYS A 123 -4.62 14.87 13.14
C LYS A 123 -5.53 14.58 11.94
N PHE A 124 -5.14 13.60 11.11
CA PHE A 124 -5.97 13.17 9.98
C PHE A 124 -7.36 12.71 10.41
N LYS A 125 -7.47 11.94 11.49
CA LYS A 125 -8.76 11.54 12.07
C LYS A 125 -9.66 12.74 12.36
N SER A 126 -9.11 13.79 12.97
CA SER A 126 -9.87 14.98 13.34
C SER A 126 -10.36 15.75 12.10
N GLU A 127 -9.54 15.79 11.05
CA GLU A 127 -9.91 16.35 9.74
C GLU A 127 -10.99 15.50 9.04
N LEU A 128 -10.88 14.17 9.09
CA LEU A 128 -11.86 13.24 8.50
C LEU A 128 -13.21 13.28 9.24
N MET A 129 -13.21 13.49 10.57
CA MET A 129 -14.44 13.61 11.36
C MET A 129 -15.22 14.91 11.07
N SER A 130 -14.53 15.97 10.66
CA SER A 130 -15.13 17.29 10.39
C SER A 130 -15.46 17.53 8.92
N SER A 131 -14.97 16.68 8.01
CA SER A 131 -15.19 16.80 6.57
C SER A 131 -16.38 15.99 6.06
N GLU A 132 -16.86 16.33 4.86
CA GLU A 132 -17.85 15.52 4.16
C GLU A 132 -17.23 14.18 3.73
N ILE A 133 -17.98 13.09 3.98
CA ILE A 133 -17.56 11.75 3.57
C ILE A 133 -17.67 11.65 2.05
N THR A 134 -16.52 11.41 1.41
CA THR A 134 -16.39 11.17 -0.02
C THR A 134 -15.91 9.74 -0.26
N ILE A 135 -16.41 9.11 -1.31
CA ILE A 135 -16.06 7.73 -1.67
C ILE A 135 -15.74 7.72 -3.16
N ASP A 136 -14.55 7.24 -3.51
CA ASP A 136 -14.21 7.06 -4.92
C ASP A 136 -15.10 5.99 -5.58
N PRO A 137 -15.63 6.21 -6.79
CA PRO A 137 -16.52 5.25 -7.46
C PRO A 137 -15.91 3.87 -7.71
N SER A 138 -14.58 3.74 -7.75
CA SER A 138 -13.90 2.44 -7.92
C SER A 138 -14.29 1.45 -6.82
N TYR A 139 -14.48 1.90 -5.58
CA TYR A 139 -14.89 1.04 -4.47
C TYR A 139 -16.28 0.41 -4.68
N MET A 140 -17.18 1.11 -5.37
CA MET A 140 -18.54 0.61 -5.64
C MET A 140 -18.57 -0.46 -6.75
N LYS A 141 -17.53 -0.48 -7.60
CA LYS A 141 -17.35 -1.45 -8.69
C LYS A 141 -16.56 -2.68 -8.25
N SER A 142 -16.02 -2.66 -7.04
CA SER A 142 -15.18 -3.71 -6.51
C SER A 142 -16.01 -4.90 -6.06
N GLU A 143 -15.71 -6.10 -6.58
CA GLU A 143 -16.29 -7.35 -6.06
C GLU A 143 -15.85 -7.64 -4.62
N TRP A 144 -14.77 -7.02 -4.18
CA TRP A 144 -14.13 -7.21 -2.88
C TRP A 144 -14.65 -6.25 -1.80
N CYS A 145 -15.49 -5.28 -2.15
CA CYS A 145 -16.01 -4.28 -1.22
C CYS A 145 -17.51 -4.43 -1.03
N ASP A 146 -17.93 -4.96 0.14
CA ASP A 146 -19.35 -5.01 0.49
C ASP A 146 -19.91 -3.58 0.61
N LYS A 147 -20.96 -3.26 -0.15
CA LYS A 147 -21.61 -1.95 -0.10
C LYS A 147 -22.05 -1.53 1.31
N LYS A 148 -22.31 -2.49 2.21
CA LYS A 148 -22.61 -2.21 3.63
C LYS A 148 -21.45 -1.54 4.35
N VAL A 149 -20.20 -1.85 3.98
CA VAL A 149 -19.01 -1.22 4.59
C VAL A 149 -18.77 0.19 4.08
N LEU A 150 -19.42 0.58 2.97
CA LEU A 150 -19.35 1.92 2.38
C LEU A 150 -20.48 2.86 2.85
N SER A 151 -21.34 2.41 3.78
CA SER A 151 -22.33 3.32 4.37
C SER A 151 -21.64 4.43 5.18
N LYS A 152 -22.26 5.62 5.24
CA LYS A 152 -21.71 6.75 6.03
C LYS A 152 -21.48 6.38 7.49
N GLU A 153 -22.36 5.57 8.08
CA GLU A 153 -22.22 5.12 9.47
C GLU A 153 -21.02 4.16 9.63
N SER A 154 -20.88 3.19 8.73
CA SER A 154 -19.73 2.27 8.71
C SER A 154 -18.40 3.03 8.58
N ILE A 155 -18.36 4.03 7.70
CA ILE A 155 -17.17 4.87 7.47
C ILE A 155 -16.85 5.68 8.73
N ARG A 156 -17.83 6.33 9.37
CA ARG A 156 -17.61 7.06 10.63
C ARG A 156 -17.05 6.18 11.72
N LYS A 157 -17.62 4.97 11.89
CA LYS A 157 -17.11 3.98 12.86
C LYS A 157 -15.66 3.58 12.59
N ARG A 158 -15.20 3.55 11.33
CA ARG A 158 -13.79 3.31 11.00
C ARG A 158 -12.90 4.50 11.34
N ILE A 159 -13.34 5.73 11.02
CA ILE A 159 -12.61 6.95 11.39
C ILE A 159 -12.42 7.02 12.91
N GLU A 160 -13.45 6.68 13.69
CA GLU A 160 -13.38 6.64 15.16
C GLU A 160 -12.36 5.64 15.71
N LYS A 161 -12.06 4.57 14.96
CA LYS A 161 -11.08 3.53 15.32
C LYS A 161 -9.65 3.80 14.83
N LEU A 162 -9.45 4.82 13.98
CA LEU A 162 -8.11 5.33 13.69
C LEU A 162 -7.44 5.80 14.98
#